data_AF-A0A3D2SNL0-F1
#
_entry.id   AF-A0A3D2SNL0-F1
#
_cell.length_a   1.000
_cell.length_b   1.000
_cell.length_c   1.000
_cell.angle_alpha   90.00
_cell.angle_beta   90.00
_cell.angle_gamma   90.00
#
_symmetry.space_group_name_H-M   'P 1'
#
loop_
_entity.id
_entity.type
_entity.pdbx_description
1 polymer ?
#
loop_
_entity_poly.entity_id
_entity_poly.type
_entity_poly.pdbx_seq_one_letter_code
_entity_poly.pdbx_strand_id
1 'polypeptide(L)' 'CSTIIETGIDVPNANTIIIERADKLGLAQLHQLRGRVGRSHHQAYAYLLVPSIKHLKGDAEKR' A
#
# COMPACT_ATOMS: atom_id res chain seq x y z
N CYS A 1 -0.24 6.04 17.02
CA CYS A 1 0.65 4.91 16.65
C CYS A 1 0.57 4.70 15.15
N SER A 2 1.67 4.94 14.42
CA SER A 2 1.77 4.59 13.00
C SER A 2 2.50 3.27 12.93
N THR A 3 1.78 2.17 12.67
CA THR A 3 2.41 0.87 12.40
C THR A 3 3.00 0.90 11.00
N ILE A 4 4.16 1.53 10.91
CA ILE A 4 5.06 1.39 9.78
C ILE A 4 5.53 -0.06 9.87
N ILE A 5 5.11 -0.89 8.90
CA ILE A 5 5.82 -2.15 8.63
C ILE A 5 7.27 -1.73 8.38
N GLU A 6 8.12 -2.03 9.37
CA GLU A 6 9.55 -1.81 9.33
C GLU A 6 10.04 -2.28 7.96
N THR A 7 10.58 -1.36 7.18
CA THR A 7 11.02 -1.61 5.81
C THR A 7 12.18 -2.60 5.86
N GLY A 8 11.89 -3.91 5.84
CA GLY A 8 12.92 -4.94 5.93
C GLY A 8 12.46 -6.29 6.48
N ILE A 9 11.29 -6.37 7.15
CA ILE A 9 10.79 -7.66 7.66
C ILE A 9 9.94 -8.34 6.59
N ASP A 10 10.49 -9.42 6.02
CA ASP A 10 9.74 -10.35 5.19
C ASP A 10 8.83 -11.21 6.08
N VAL A 11 7.53 -10.90 6.09
CA VAL A 11 6.52 -11.68 6.80
C VAL A 11 5.79 -12.53 5.76
N PRO A 12 6.21 -13.78 5.50
CA PRO A 12 5.63 -14.62 4.45
C PRO A 12 4.12 -14.87 4.61
N ASN A 13 3.60 -14.77 5.85
CA ASN A 13 2.19 -14.91 6.15
C ASN A 13 1.38 -13.60 6.08
N ALA A 14 2.02 -12.46 5.81
CA ALA A 14 1.30 -11.21 5.65
C ALA A 14 0.49 -11.22 4.34
N ASN A 15 -0.83 -11.22 4.49
CA ASN A 15 -1.80 -11.23 3.40
C ASN A 15 -2.44 -9.86 3.16
N THR A 16 -2.31 -8.92 4.10
CA THR A 16 -3.00 -7.63 4.06
C THR A 16 -2.02 -6.50 4.31
N ILE A 17 -2.03 -5.50 3.41
CA ILE A 17 -1.30 -4.24 3.59
C ILE A 17 -2.28 -3.08 3.63
N ILE A 18 -2.06 -2.15 4.56
CA ILE A 18 -2.80 -0.89 4.66
C ILE A 18 -1.79 0.23 4.48
N ILE A 19 -1.98 1.05 3.45
CA ILE A 19 -1.10 2.15 3.08
C ILE A 19 -1.83 3.45 3.40
N GLU A 20 -1.38 4.13 4.45
CA GLU A 20 -1.85 5.47 4.80
C GLU A 20 -1.16 6.53 3.92
N ARG A 21 -1.83 7.65 3.64
CA ARG A 21 -1.38 8.67 2.67
C ARG A 21 -0.92 8.11 1.31
N ALA A 22 -1.67 7.20 0.70
CA ALA A 22 -1.32 6.66 -0.63
C ALA A 22 -1.23 7.76 -1.72
N ASP A 23 -1.84 8.93 -1.48
CA ASP A 23 -1.74 10.15 -2.28
C ASP A 23 -0.31 10.68 -2.41
N LYS A 24 0.57 10.39 -1.43
CA LYS A 24 1.95 10.87 -1.40
C LYS A 24 2.98 9.94 -2.04
N LEU A 25 2.60 8.71 -2.35
CA LEU A 25 3.51 7.69 -2.88
C LEU A 25 3.44 7.63 -4.41
N GLY A 26 4.56 7.45 -5.09
CA GLY A 26 4.57 7.23 -6.53
C GLY A 26 4.00 5.85 -6.92
N LEU A 27 3.55 5.68 -8.16
CA LEU A 27 3.04 4.40 -8.67
C LEU A 27 4.04 3.25 -8.49
N ALA A 28 5.32 3.49 -8.76
CA ALA A 28 6.37 2.49 -8.56
C ALA A 28 6.49 2.08 -7.08
N GLN A 29 6.38 3.02 -6.15
CA GLN A 29 6.46 2.73 -4.70
C GLN A 29 5.24 1.91 -4.24
N LEU A 30 4.04 2.28 -4.68
CA LEU A 30 2.83 1.51 -4.40
C LEU A 30 2.91 0.09 -4.97
N HIS A 31 3.44 -0.05 -6.19
CA HIS A 31 3.67 -1.34 -6.81
C HIS A 31 4.64 -2.21 -6.00
N GLN A 32 5.75 -1.63 -5.54
CA GLN A 32 6.73 -2.34 -4.70
C GLN A 32 6.12 -2.76 -3.36
N LEU A 33 5.35 -1.89 -2.71
CA LEU A 33 4.67 -2.21 -1.45
C LEU A 33 3.62 -3.30 -1.61
N ARG A 34 2.82 -3.26 -2.69
CA ARG A 34 1.86 -4.32 -3.03
C ARG A 34 2.54 -5.68 -3.21
N GLY A 35 3.75 -5.72 -3.76
CA GLY A 35 4.53 -6.95 -3.94
C GLY A 35 5.10 -7.56 -2.65
N ARG A 36 4.99 -6.88 -1.50
CA ARG A 36 5.42 -7.40 -0.20
C ARG A 36 4.37 -8.27 0.50
N VAL A 37 3.14 -8.32 -0.01
CA VAL A 37 2.07 -9.19 0.52
C VAL A 37 1.62 -10.19 -0.55
N GLY A 38 1.01 -11.30 -0.11
CA GLY A 38 0.48 -12.32 -1.03
C GLY A 38 1.51 -13.32 -1.53
N ARG A 39 2.50 -13.66 -0.70
CA ARG A 39 3.45 -14.75 -0.95
C ARG A 39 2.88 -16.14 -0.63
N SER A 40 1.62 -16.23 -0.21
CA SER A 40 0.91 -17.48 0.11
C SER A 40 -0.10 -17.84 -0.99
N HIS A 41 -0.68 -19.05 -0.93
CA HIS A 41 -1.75 -19.48 -1.84
C HIS A 41 -3.11 -18.80 -1.58
N HIS A 42 -3.19 -17.90 -0.60
CA HIS A 42 -4.40 -17.17 -0.26
C HIS A 42 -4.40 -15.78 -0.88
N GLN A 43 -5.59 -15.31 -1.24
CA GLN A 43 -5.77 -13.97 -1.79
C GLN A 43 -5.26 -12.92 -0.82
N ALA A 44 -4.46 -11.98 -1.33
CA ALA A 44 -3.96 -10.84 -0.58
C ALA A 44 -4.77 -9.59 -0.88
N TYR A 45 -4.84 -8.69 0.10
CA TYR A 45 -5.57 -7.44 0.03
C TYR A 45 -4.64 -6.25 0.27
N ALA A 46 -4.82 -5.20 -0.53
CA ALA A 46 -4.10 -3.94 -0.38
C ALA A 46 -5.11 -2.80 -0.27
N TYR A 47 -5.11 -2.12 0.88
CA TYR A 47 -5.95 -0.96 1.14
C TYR A 47 -5.13 0.31 1.02
N LEU A 48 -5.44 1.13 0.02
CA LEU A 48 -4.81 2.42 -0.21
C LEU A 48 -5.71 3.50 0.37
N LEU A 49 -5.30 4.07 1.50
CA LEU A 49 -6.04 5.10 2.20
C LEU A 49 -5.53 6.47 1.76
N VAL A 50 -6.46 7.33 1.40
CA VAL A 50 -6.21 8.73 1.06
C VAL A 50 -7.09 9.61 1.96
N PRO A 51 -6.60 10.77 2.40
CA PRO A 51 -7.33 11.62 3.35
C PRO A 51 -8.64 12.16 2.76
N SER A 52 -8.75 12.29 1.44
CA SER A 52 -10.00 12.59 0.75
C SER A 52 -9.87 12.25 -0.72
N ILE A 53 -10.80 11.46 -1.25
CA ILE A 53 -10.87 11.14 -2.68
C ILE A 53 -11.08 12.42 -3.49
N LYS A 54 -11.88 13.38 -2.98
CA LYS A 54 -12.14 14.67 -3.65
C LYS A 54 -10.91 15.59 -3.73
N HIS A 55 -9.87 15.33 -2.92
CA HIS A 55 -8.62 16.09 -2.94
C HIS A 55 -7.51 15.39 -3.71
N LEU A 56 -7.76 14.22 -4.29
CA LEU A 56 -6.86 13.66 -5.28
C LEU A 56 -6.84 14.61 -6.47
N LYS A 57 -5.65 15.09 -6.84
CA LYS A 57 -5.45 16.03 -7.94
C LYS A 57 -4.41 15.49 -8.90
N GLY A 58 -4.65 15.69 -10.19
CA GLY A 58 -3.68 15.39 -11.24
C GLY A 58 -3.33 13.91 -11.32
N ASP A 59 -2.04 13.60 -11.34
CA ASP A 59 -1.51 12.25 -11.51
C ASP A 59 -1.95 11.28 -10.40
N ALA A 60 -2.20 11.79 -9.19
CA ALA A 60 -2.60 10.98 -8.04
C ALA A 60 -3.98 10.34 -8.14
N GLU A 61 -4.88 10.89 -8.97
CA GLU A 61 -6.20 10.29 -9.22
C GLU A 61 -6.15 9.18 -10.27
N LYS A 62 -5.21 9.26 -11.22
CA LYS A 62 -5.14 8.35 -12.38
C LYS A 62 -4.39 7.05 -12.12
N ARG A 63 -3.56 7.01 -11.07
CA ARG A 63 -2.61 5.93 -10.75
C ARG A 63 -3.16 4.95 -9.71
#